data_AF-A0A925LRS2-F1
#
_entry.id   AF-A0A925LRS2-F1
#
_cell.length_a   1.000
_cell.length_b   1.000
_cell.length_c   1.000
_cell.angle_alpha   90.00
_cell.angle_beta   90.00
_cell.angle_gamma   90.00
#
_symmetry.space_group_name_H-M   'P 1'
#
loop_
_entity.id
_entity.type
_entity.pdbx_description
1 polymer ?
#
loop_
_entity_poly.entity_id
_entity_poly.type
_entity_poly.pdbx_seq_one_letter_code
_entity_poly.pdbx_strand_id
1 'polypeptide(L)'
;RVEENASEGTDHGTAGPMFMAGAAVKSGLIGKLPSLSNLQDGDLRHHTDFRQVYAAVIQNWFECEAEPILKAKFAAVDVFTATAMG
;
A
#
# COMPACT_ATOMS: atom_id res chain seq x y z
N ARG A 1 -4.17 -13.73 -11.27
CA ARG A 1 -3.24 -13.93 -12.40
C ARG A 1 -3.40 -12.80 -13.39
N VAL A 2 -2.29 -12.33 -13.96
CA VAL A 2 -2.30 -11.26 -14.98
C VAL A 2 -2.92 -11.72 -16.31
N GLU A 3 -2.88 -13.01 -16.59
CA GLU A 3 -3.61 -13.60 -17.72
C GLU A 3 -5.13 -13.50 -17.51
N GLU A 4 -5.83 -13.19 -18.60
CA GLU A 4 -7.28 -13.17 -18.69
C GLU A 4 -7.84 -14.56 -18.36
N ASN A 5 -8.80 -14.62 -17.42
CA ASN A 5 -9.58 -15.80 -17.12
C ASN A 5 -10.76 -15.91 -18.10
N ALA A 6 -11.36 -17.10 -18.18
CA ALA A 6 -12.45 -17.42 -19.12
C ALA A 6 -13.76 -16.62 -18.93
N SER A 7 -13.76 -15.60 -18.07
CA SER A 7 -14.87 -14.70 -17.78
C SER A 7 -14.54 -13.23 -18.15
N GLU A 8 -13.57 -13.00 -19.05
CA GLU A 8 -13.11 -11.67 -19.50
C GLU A 8 -12.51 -10.79 -18.38
N GLY A 9 -12.04 -11.40 -17.28
CA GLY A 9 -11.41 -10.71 -16.15
C GLY A 9 -10.00 -11.24 -15.86
N THR A 10 -9.21 -10.56 -15.04
CA THR A 10 -7.97 -11.15 -14.48
C THR A 10 -8.30 -11.87 -13.19
N ASP A 11 -7.71 -13.04 -12.92
CA ASP A 11 -7.87 -13.69 -11.61
C ASP A 11 -7.38 -12.72 -10.52
N HIS A 12 -8.13 -12.56 -9.43
CA HIS A 12 -7.85 -11.60 -8.35
C HIS A 12 -6.41 -11.73 -7.84
N GLY A 13 -5.51 -10.95 -8.43
CA GLY A 13 -4.09 -10.98 -8.09
C GLY A 13 -3.86 -10.55 -6.65
N THR A 14 -2.72 -10.93 -6.10
CA THR A 14 -2.29 -10.63 -4.73
C THR A 14 -1.93 -9.16 -4.48
N ALA A 15 -2.14 -8.26 -5.45
CA ALA A 15 -1.84 -6.84 -5.38
C ALA A 15 -2.95 -6.00 -6.04
N GLY A 16 -3.26 -4.86 -5.45
CA GLY A 16 -4.24 -3.89 -5.96
C GLY A 16 -3.95 -2.47 -5.45
N PRO A 17 -4.61 -1.44 -6.01
CA PRO A 17 -4.43 -0.06 -5.57
C PRO A 17 -5.06 0.16 -4.18
N MET A 18 -4.43 1.04 -3.40
CA MET A 18 -5.01 1.59 -2.17
C MET A 18 -5.24 3.09 -2.37
N PHE A 19 -6.41 3.57 -1.97
CA PHE A 19 -6.76 4.98 -2.03
C PHE A 19 -6.67 5.62 -0.65
N MET A 20 -6.11 6.82 -0.58
CA MET A 20 -6.02 7.62 0.63
C MET A 20 -6.44 9.06 0.30
N ALA A 21 -7.29 9.65 1.12
CA ALA A 21 -7.86 10.97 0.86
C ALA A 21 -7.98 11.78 2.16
N GLY A 22 -7.66 13.07 2.09
CA GLY A 22 -7.71 13.99 3.21
C GLY A 22 -6.80 15.19 2.98
N ALA A 23 -7.05 16.30 3.67
CA ALA A 23 -6.29 17.55 3.49
C ALA A 23 -4.79 17.39 3.79
N ALA A 24 -4.45 16.48 4.70
CA ALA A 24 -3.08 16.20 5.11
C ALA A 24 -2.39 15.11 4.28
N VAL A 25 -3.08 14.49 3.31
CA VAL A 25 -2.56 13.40 2.49
C VAL A 25 -1.77 13.94 1.31
N LYS A 26 -0.61 13.36 1.03
CA LYS A 26 0.19 13.67 -0.16
C LYS A 26 -0.58 13.29 -1.43
N SER A 27 -0.64 14.21 -2.38
CA SER A 27 -1.31 13.97 -3.67
C SER A 27 -0.43 13.18 -4.63
N GLY A 28 -1.08 12.50 -5.59
CA GLY A 28 -0.42 11.78 -6.67
C GLY A 28 -0.28 10.27 -6.42
N LEU A 29 0.46 9.61 -7.31
CA LEU A 29 0.75 8.18 -7.21
C LEU A 29 1.93 7.95 -6.26
N ILE A 30 1.70 7.19 -5.18
CA ILE A 30 2.75 6.78 -4.24
C ILE A 30 3.06 5.30 -4.45
N GLY A 31 4.35 4.99 -4.66
CA GLY A 31 4.84 3.65 -4.97
C GLY A 31 5.25 3.49 -6.43
N LYS A 32 5.49 2.25 -6.84
CA LYS A 32 5.92 1.92 -8.21
C LYS A 32 4.75 1.33 -8.99
N LEU A 33 4.70 1.62 -10.29
CA LEU A 33 3.81 0.92 -11.21
C LEU A 33 4.17 -0.57 -11.21
N PRO A 34 3.19 -1.48 -11.11
CA PRO A 34 3.46 -2.90 -11.11
C PRO A 34 4.00 -3.35 -12.46
N SER A 35 4.93 -4.31 -12.45
CA SER A 35 5.39 -4.95 -13.68
C SER A 35 4.41 -6.07 -14.08
N LEU A 36 3.96 -6.04 -15.34
CA LEU A 36 3.11 -7.10 -15.90
C LEU A 36 3.92 -8.32 -16.38
N SER A 37 5.25 -8.24 -16.36
CA SER A 37 6.15 -9.32 -16.79
C SER A 37 6.94 -9.96 -15.64
N ASN A 38 7.13 -9.25 -14.52
CA ASN A 38 7.78 -9.79 -13.32
C ASN A 38 6.75 -10.28 -12.31
N LEU A 39 6.27 -11.50 -12.52
CA LEU A 39 5.19 -12.10 -11.74
C LEU A 39 5.73 -13.08 -10.69
N GLN A 40 4.93 -13.32 -9.66
CA GLN A 40 5.12 -14.42 -8.72
C GLN A 40 3.97 -15.40 -8.93
N ASP A 41 4.28 -16.58 -9.43
CA ASP A 41 3.30 -17.63 -9.74
C ASP A 41 2.16 -17.16 -10.68
N GLY A 42 2.40 -16.14 -11.51
CA GLY A 42 1.42 -15.55 -12.43
C GLY A 42 0.65 -14.34 -11.85
N ASP A 43 0.91 -13.98 -10.58
CA ASP A 43 0.33 -12.81 -9.93
C ASP A 43 1.30 -11.63 -9.87
N LEU A 44 0.73 -10.43 -9.77
CA LEU A 44 1.50 -9.22 -9.54
C LEU A 44 2.23 -9.30 -8.19
N ARG A 45 3.54 -9.01 -8.21
CA ARG A 45 4.30 -8.81 -6.98
C ARG A 45 3.91 -7.45 -6.39
N HIS A 46 3.38 -7.46 -5.17
CA HIS A 46 3.15 -6.21 -4.44
C HIS A 46 4.48 -5.52 -4.15
N HIS A 47 4.55 -4.22 -4.42
CA HIS A 47 5.71 -3.38 -4.06
C HIS A 47 5.61 -2.87 -2.63
N THR A 48 4.39 -2.46 -2.24
CA THR A 48 4.10 -1.88 -0.94
C THR A 48 3.28 -2.87 -0.16
N ASP A 49 3.76 -3.27 1.02
CA ASP A 49 2.94 -4.03 1.95
C ASP A 49 1.93 -3.08 2.59
N PHE A 50 0.64 -3.41 2.56
CA PHE A 50 -0.43 -2.56 3.10
C PHE A 50 -0.19 -2.21 4.58
N ARG A 51 0.52 -3.06 5.33
CA ARG A 51 0.88 -2.83 6.74
C ARG A 51 1.83 -1.66 6.90
N GLN A 52 2.62 -1.31 5.87
CA GLN A 52 3.43 -0.09 5.86
C GLN A 52 2.56 1.17 5.78
N VAL A 53 1.40 1.11 5.12
CA VAL A 53 0.44 2.23 5.10
C VAL A 53 -0.24 2.35 6.46
N TYR A 54 -0.62 1.23 7.09
CA TYR A 54 -1.16 1.25 8.44
C TYR A 54 -0.14 1.74 9.47
N ALA A 55 1.12 1.36 9.33
CA ALA A 55 2.20 1.89 10.15
C ALA A 55 2.30 3.42 10.02
N ALA A 56 2.15 3.97 8.82
CA ALA A 56 2.13 5.42 8.60
C ALA A 56 0.95 6.11 9.29
N VAL A 57 -0.26 5.55 9.21
CA VAL A 57 -1.44 6.11 9.91
C VAL A 57 -1.24 6.05 11.42
N ILE A 58 -0.80 4.90 11.96
CA ILE A 58 -0.61 4.75 13.40
C ILE A 58 0.48 5.69 13.94
N GLN A 59 1.62 5.77 13.26
CA GLN A 59 2.78 6.55 13.73
C GLN A 59 2.61 8.05 13.47
N ASN A 60 2.18 8.44 12.27
CA ASN A 60 2.27 9.83 11.83
C ASN A 60 0.95 10.58 11.95
N TRP A 61 -0.18 9.87 12.10
CA TRP A 61 -1.49 10.49 12.30
C TRP A 61 -1.99 10.34 13.73
N PHE A 62 -1.86 9.14 14.32
CA PHE A 62 -2.25 8.92 15.72
C PHE A 62 -1.10 9.11 16.71
N GLU A 63 0.12 9.38 16.24
CA GLU A 63 1.32 9.57 17.09
C GLU A 63 1.55 8.42 18.08
N CYS A 64 1.30 7.19 17.61
CA CYS A 64 1.37 5.97 18.41
C CYS A 64 2.44 4.99 17.89
N GLU A 65 2.90 4.11 18.77
CA GLU A 65 3.77 2.98 18.41
C GLU A 65 2.99 1.93 17.59
N ALA A 66 3.38 1.72 16.33
CA ALA A 66 2.69 0.75 15.47
C ALA A 66 3.08 -0.70 15.74
N GLU A 67 4.29 -0.96 16.22
CA GLU A 67 4.82 -2.32 16.37
C GLU A 67 3.98 -3.20 17.30
N PRO A 68 3.52 -2.73 18.50
CA PRO A 68 2.63 -3.52 19.36
C PRO A 68 1.27 -3.84 18.71
N ILE A 69 0.77 -2.96 17.84
CA ILE A 69 -0.54 -3.11 17.18
C ILE A 69 -0.44 -4.06 15.98
N LEU A 70 0.59 -3.87 15.15
CA LEU A 70 0.83 -4.68 13.94
C LEU A 70 1.54 -6.01 14.24
N LYS A 71 2.01 -6.21 15.48
CA LYS A 71 2.76 -7.38 15.96
C LYS A 71 4.08 -7.63 15.22
N ALA A 72 4.56 -6.62 14.49
CA ALA A 72 5.83 -6.61 13.79
C ALA A 72 6.17 -5.18 13.36
N LYS A 73 7.45 -4.95 13.07
CA LYS A 73 7.94 -3.65 12.59
C LYS A 73 7.75 -3.53 11.07
N PHE A 74 7.09 -2.45 10.66
CA PHE A 74 6.93 -2.07 9.26
C PHE A 74 7.43 -0.64 9.07
N ALA A 75 8.24 -0.41 8.02
CA ALA A 75 8.68 0.94 7.67
C ALA A 75 7.48 1.72 7.11
N ALA A 76 7.08 2.78 7.80
CA ALA A 76 5.96 3.63 7.40
C ALA A 76 6.17 4.23 6.00
N VAL A 77 5.13 4.17 5.17
CA VAL A 77 5.16 4.86 3.88
C VAL A 77 5.03 6.37 4.09
N ASP A 78 5.74 7.14 3.30
CA ASP A 78 5.69 8.61 3.34
C ASP A 78 4.43 9.15 2.63
N VAL A 79 3.30 9.16 3.33
CA VAL A 79 1.96 9.48 2.76
C VAL A 79 1.31 10.76 3.32
N PHE A 80 1.88 11.37 4.35
CA PHE A 80 1.38 12.60 4.95
C PHE A 80 2.26 13.81 4.59
N THR A 81 1.63 14.97 4.44
CA THR A 81 2.32 16.25 4.33
C THR A 81 2.94 16.64 5.68
N ALA A 82 4.02 17.42 5.68
CA ALA A 82 4.74 17.82 6.91
C ALA A 82 3.85 18.58 7.93
N THR A 83 2.68 19.06 7.51
CA THR A 83 1.73 19.82 8.34
C THR A 83 0.70 18.94 9.05
N ALA A 84 0.82 17.61 8.97
CA ALA A 84 -0.15 16.66 9.54
C ALA A 84 0.00 16.41 11.05
N MET A 85 1.04 16.94 11.71
CA MET A 85 1.28 16.76 13.15
C MET A 85 0.58 17.85 13.96
N GLY A 86 -0.75 17.78 14.03
CA GLY A 86 -1.60 18.71 14.78
C GLY A 86 -2.49 17.99 15.78
#